data_AF-A0A9D7APA7-F1
#
_entry.id   AF-A0A9D7APA7-F1
#
_cell.length_a   1.000
_cell.length_b   1.000
_cell.length_c   1.000
_cell.angle_alpha   90.00
_cell.angle_beta   90.00
_cell.angle_gamma   90.00
#
_symmetry.space_group_name_H-M   'P 1'
#
loop_
_entity.id
_entity.type
_entity.pdbx_description
1 polymer ?
#
loop_
_entity_poly.entity_id
_entity_poly.type
_entity_poly.pdbx_seq_one_letter_code
_entity_poly.pdbx_strand_id
1 'polypeptide(L)'
;MKTSGIKRAALHTVGLALSAAMCANALAFAPSQQPPDTAAVPGNLVLALSVEFPTGLQVSYTATTYTVLTKYEGYFDNLKCYSYSTVNEVFSPVSKMNADGSCPVVTEWSGNLLNWLTMTNVDQFRSVLTGGTRDSFSSMSGAHPGDTTRTVLIRSFSDRNSYNPQKNLTVGTPGMPLTLPTAGKRARSGGYGSKLIISDANNFADMTTQADRSATCAATPLPGVAGTSWCFNIRVEACVAVPGQGREANCKNQYSGVAKPEGLVQDYANTLRYGAFGYLNQDGTGRNGGVLRAAMKSVGAIAATATTPIANPGKEWDEVTGVMFANPDSADALLTGVPNSGFMNYLNKFGFAEGYKGNDPVGELYYAAQLYLRGRAPPADYNDISALSVAAQTRAKDGFPIVTANLLRGQTRDPIINTCQKNFILGIGDIYVWGDGNLPGSTRPLYAGSGGYPVDPDGLNVQSLWDTVRGYEGGMADGGWVGGADRGSNRPTPYMAGLAHWANTNDIRSDLTGKQTIGTFWVDVLENTNGAASVGAASLLKTQYWLAAKYGGFKTDLVTGDNPNTLVDSWDKVAGTSDGIPDSWFAGSTPTTMKSGLPPPLPRSPTGPAPTRRPALP
;
A
#
# COMPACT_ATOMS: atom_id res chain seq x y z
N MET A 1 17.98 60.68 -65.11
CA MET A 1 18.18 59.40 -65.80
C MET A 1 18.69 58.42 -64.75
N LYS A 2 17.88 57.40 -64.37
CA LYS A 2 18.24 56.25 -63.50
C LYS A 2 18.66 56.62 -62.05
N THR A 3 18.30 55.94 -60.97
CA THR A 3 17.52 54.73 -60.69
C THR A 3 17.27 54.69 -59.17
N SER A 4 16.09 54.19 -58.80
CA SER A 4 15.66 53.47 -57.58
C SER A 4 16.76 53.09 -56.57
N GLY A 5 16.55 53.11 -55.25
CA GLY A 5 15.40 52.71 -54.43
C GLY A 5 16.00 52.05 -53.18
N ILE A 6 15.49 52.23 -51.97
CA ILE A 6 14.65 51.23 -51.28
C ILE A 6 14.22 51.88 -49.95
N LYS A 7 12.91 51.95 -49.72
CA LYS A 7 12.32 52.42 -48.46
C LYS A 7 12.14 51.23 -47.51
N ARG A 8 12.38 51.49 -46.23
CA ARG A 8 12.30 50.58 -45.08
C ARG A 8 10.93 49.90 -44.98
N ALA A 9 10.93 48.56 -44.92
CA ALA A 9 9.80 47.77 -44.44
C ALA A 9 10.14 47.22 -43.05
N ALA A 10 9.29 47.54 -42.07
CA ALA A 10 9.35 46.97 -40.73
C ALA A 10 8.87 45.52 -40.79
N LEU A 11 9.76 44.57 -40.49
CA LEU A 11 9.43 43.15 -40.38
C LEU A 11 8.99 42.86 -38.94
N HIS A 12 7.70 42.60 -38.74
CA HIS A 12 7.20 41.93 -37.54
C HIS A 12 7.61 40.46 -37.62
N THR A 13 8.58 40.06 -36.79
CA THR A 13 8.93 38.66 -36.59
C THR A 13 7.86 38.00 -35.74
N VAL A 14 7.06 37.13 -36.36
CA VAL A 14 6.20 36.15 -35.68
C VAL A 14 7.13 35.16 -34.98
N GLY A 15 7.25 35.28 -33.66
CA GLY A 15 7.91 34.30 -32.82
C GLY A 15 7.06 33.03 -32.75
N LEU A 16 7.49 31.99 -33.45
CA LEU A 16 6.96 30.63 -33.35
C LEU A 16 7.27 30.13 -31.92
N ALA A 17 6.31 30.24 -31.00
CA ALA A 17 6.41 29.63 -29.69
C ALA A 17 6.31 28.11 -29.84
N LEU A 18 7.45 27.45 -29.98
CA LEU A 18 7.58 26.02 -29.87
C LEU A 18 7.31 25.66 -28.40
N SER A 19 6.06 25.36 -28.07
CA SER A 19 5.68 24.78 -26.79
C SER A 19 6.31 23.39 -26.70
N ALA A 20 7.54 23.32 -26.18
CA ALA A 20 8.14 22.09 -25.72
C ALA A 20 7.25 21.55 -24.60
N ALA A 21 6.47 20.51 -24.91
CA ALA A 21 5.83 19.69 -23.91
C ALA A 21 6.93 19.14 -23.00
N MET A 22 7.02 19.68 -21.79
CA MET A 22 7.79 19.05 -20.72
C MET A 22 7.08 17.73 -20.40
N CYS A 23 7.48 16.66 -21.08
CA CYS A 23 7.33 15.32 -20.54
C CYS A 23 8.04 15.32 -19.20
N ALA A 24 7.27 15.26 -18.10
CA ALA A 24 7.80 14.91 -16.80
C ALA A 24 8.41 13.50 -16.93
N ASN A 25 9.71 13.44 -17.17
CA ASN A 25 10.46 12.19 -17.08
C ASN A 25 10.46 11.81 -15.60
N ALA A 26 9.59 10.89 -15.22
CA ALA A 26 9.67 10.21 -13.94
C ALA A 26 10.99 9.43 -13.91
N LEU A 27 11.96 9.94 -13.16
CA LEU A 27 13.24 9.30 -12.96
C LEU A 27 13.01 8.07 -12.07
N ALA A 28 13.39 6.90 -12.59
CA ALA A 28 13.37 5.65 -11.86
C ALA A 28 14.33 5.74 -10.66
N PHE A 29 13.88 5.25 -9.51
CA PHE A 29 14.75 4.88 -8.41
C PHE A 29 15.76 3.84 -8.86
N ALA A 30 17.02 4.14 -8.61
CA ALA A 30 18.02 3.13 -8.38
C ALA A 30 18.19 3.05 -6.86
N PRO A 31 17.83 1.95 -6.17
CA PRO A 31 18.43 1.74 -4.87
C PRO A 31 19.93 1.70 -5.14
N SER A 32 20.72 2.59 -4.51
CA SER A 32 22.13 2.75 -4.86
C SER A 32 23.00 1.51 -4.56
N GLN A 33 22.39 0.39 -4.18
CA GLN A 33 22.99 -0.94 -4.09
C GLN A 33 21.91 -2.01 -4.38
N GLN A 34 21.61 -2.28 -5.66
CA GLN A 34 21.15 -3.62 -6.03
C GLN A 34 22.33 -4.59 -5.78
N PRO A 35 22.11 -5.76 -5.16
CA PRO A 35 23.10 -6.83 -5.23
C PRO A 35 23.37 -7.12 -6.71
N PRO A 36 24.63 -7.26 -7.15
CA PRO A 36 24.93 -7.67 -8.52
C PRO A 36 24.20 -8.98 -8.83
N ASP A 37 23.64 -9.10 -10.04
CA ASP A 37 22.87 -10.25 -10.56
C ASP A 37 23.65 -11.60 -10.56
N THR A 38 24.85 -11.65 -9.98
CA THR A 38 25.70 -12.83 -9.91
C THR A 38 26.32 -13.10 -8.53
N ALA A 39 26.04 -12.32 -7.47
CA ALA A 39 26.34 -12.73 -6.09
C ALA A 39 25.54 -12.00 -4.99
N ALA A 40 25.17 -12.79 -3.96
CA ALA A 40 25.09 -12.43 -2.53
C ALA A 40 23.76 -11.90 -1.95
N VAL A 41 22.95 -12.85 -1.42
CA VAL A 41 21.99 -12.73 -0.30
C VAL A 41 20.83 -11.71 -0.44
N PRO A 42 19.54 -12.14 -0.48
CA PRO A 42 18.41 -11.22 -0.58
C PRO A 42 18.25 -10.35 0.68
N GLY A 43 17.75 -9.13 0.49
CA GLY A 43 17.36 -8.25 1.59
C GLY A 43 16.09 -8.74 2.30
N ASN A 44 15.80 -8.15 3.46
CA ASN A 44 14.59 -8.39 4.23
C ASN A 44 13.74 -7.11 4.26
N LEU A 45 12.46 -7.22 3.90
CA LEU A 45 11.49 -6.14 4.01
C LEU A 45 10.37 -6.54 4.98
N VAL A 46 10.21 -5.79 6.06
CA VAL A 46 9.06 -5.91 6.96
C VAL A 46 8.07 -4.80 6.63
N LEU A 47 6.82 -5.17 6.38
CA LEU A 47 5.73 -4.21 6.29
C LEU A 47 5.16 -3.95 7.69
N ALA A 48 5.11 -2.68 8.09
CA ALA A 48 4.40 -2.22 9.29
C ALA A 48 3.10 -1.55 8.85
N LEU A 49 2.03 -2.33 8.74
CA LEU A 49 0.75 -1.87 8.22
C LEU A 49 -0.10 -1.24 9.33
N SER A 50 0.02 0.08 9.49
CA SER A 50 -0.86 0.91 10.32
C SER A 50 -2.16 1.20 9.55
N VAL A 51 -2.86 0.13 9.17
CA VAL A 51 -4.10 0.22 8.37
C VAL A 51 -5.29 -0.04 9.27
N GLU A 52 -6.02 1.03 9.53
CA GLU A 52 -7.06 1.15 10.54
C GLU A 52 -8.26 1.94 9.97
N PHE A 53 -9.33 2.18 10.75
CA PHE A 53 -10.39 3.11 10.38
C PHE A 53 -10.00 4.55 10.75
N PRO A 54 -9.64 5.40 9.78
CA PRO A 54 -10.23 5.39 8.44
C PRO A 54 -9.27 5.11 7.28
N THR A 55 -7.96 4.92 7.52
CA THR A 55 -6.97 4.59 6.48
C THR A 55 -7.45 3.50 5.51
N GLY A 56 -8.07 2.43 6.01
CA GLY A 56 -8.59 1.32 5.22
C GLY A 56 -9.81 1.66 4.35
N LEU A 57 -10.52 2.75 4.66
CA LEU A 57 -11.76 3.18 4.00
C LEU A 57 -11.60 4.36 3.05
N GLN A 58 -10.48 5.07 3.13
CA GLN A 58 -10.29 6.31 2.41
C GLN A 58 -10.33 6.09 0.89
N VAL A 59 -11.22 6.83 0.21
CA VAL A 59 -11.24 6.86 -1.26
C VAL A 59 -10.03 7.60 -1.80
N SER A 60 -9.51 7.13 -2.94
CA SER A 60 -8.43 7.82 -3.64
C SER A 60 -8.85 9.16 -4.24
N TYR A 61 -10.15 9.31 -4.54
CA TYR A 61 -10.69 10.50 -5.16
C TYR A 61 -11.84 11.05 -4.33
N THR A 62 -11.66 12.19 -3.67
CA THR A 62 -12.66 12.76 -2.75
C THR A 62 -13.65 13.70 -3.43
N ALA A 63 -13.27 14.32 -4.55
CA ALA A 63 -14.13 15.24 -5.32
C ALA A 63 -15.52 14.66 -5.59
N THR A 64 -16.58 15.43 -5.32
CA THR A 64 -17.98 14.98 -5.46
C THR A 64 -18.53 15.16 -6.87
N THR A 65 -17.78 15.82 -7.75
CA THR A 65 -18.07 15.98 -9.18
C THR A 65 -16.97 15.34 -10.03
N TYR A 66 -17.38 14.73 -11.14
CA TYR A 66 -16.47 14.05 -12.06
C TYR A 66 -15.90 15.03 -13.09
N THR A 67 -14.60 14.98 -13.30
CA THR A 67 -13.93 15.76 -14.37
C THR A 67 -13.42 14.78 -15.43
N VAL A 68 -14.13 14.70 -16.55
CA VAL A 68 -13.96 13.61 -17.54
C VAL A 68 -12.54 13.44 -18.09
N LEU A 69 -11.82 14.53 -18.36
CA LEU A 69 -10.46 14.47 -18.92
C LEU A 69 -9.37 14.30 -17.85
N THR A 70 -9.73 14.31 -16.57
CA THR A 70 -8.80 13.94 -15.51
C THR A 70 -8.64 12.43 -15.51
N LYS A 71 -7.38 11.96 -15.52
CA LYS A 71 -7.07 10.54 -15.45
C LYS A 71 -7.22 10.04 -14.01
N TYR A 72 -8.12 9.09 -13.82
CA TYR A 72 -8.31 8.36 -12.57
C TYR A 72 -7.79 6.94 -12.74
N GLU A 73 -6.72 6.61 -12.03
CA GLU A 73 -6.14 5.26 -12.00
C GLU A 73 -6.81 4.38 -10.94
N GLY A 74 -6.77 3.06 -11.17
CA GLY A 74 -7.35 2.05 -10.29
C GLY A 74 -7.33 0.67 -10.95
N TYR A 75 -8.24 -0.21 -10.53
CA TYR A 75 -8.40 -1.54 -11.13
C TYR A 75 -9.03 -1.51 -12.51
N PHE A 76 -9.83 -0.49 -12.83
CA PHE A 76 -10.32 -0.30 -14.19
C PHE A 76 -9.23 0.40 -15.02
N ASP A 77 -9.00 -0.06 -16.25
CA ASP A 77 -8.18 0.67 -17.21
C ASP A 77 -8.95 1.92 -17.64
N ASN A 78 -8.40 3.11 -17.37
CA ASN A 78 -9.03 4.39 -17.68
C ASN A 78 -9.13 4.69 -19.18
N LEU A 79 -8.58 3.84 -20.04
CA LEU A 79 -8.71 3.94 -21.50
C LEU A 79 -9.68 2.90 -22.08
N LYS A 80 -10.35 2.10 -21.23
CA LYS A 80 -11.32 1.08 -21.63
C LYS A 80 -12.73 1.40 -21.14
N CYS A 81 -13.69 0.81 -21.83
CA CYS A 81 -15.09 0.78 -21.46
C CYS A 81 -15.53 -0.64 -21.11
N TYR A 82 -16.49 -0.75 -20.19
CA TYR A 82 -16.85 -1.97 -19.49
C TYR A 82 -18.34 -2.26 -19.59
N SER A 83 -18.70 -3.53 -19.74
CA SER A 83 -20.05 -4.02 -19.51
C SER A 83 -20.15 -4.68 -18.14
N TYR A 84 -21.31 -4.65 -17.51
CA TYR A 84 -21.54 -5.33 -16.23
C TYR A 84 -22.45 -6.54 -16.42
N SER A 85 -21.98 -7.72 -16.01
CA SER A 85 -22.83 -8.91 -15.92
C SER A 85 -23.59 -8.90 -14.60
N THR A 86 -24.91 -8.85 -14.64
CA THR A 86 -25.75 -8.95 -13.42
C THR A 86 -25.82 -10.37 -12.85
N VAL A 87 -25.56 -11.38 -13.68
CA VAL A 87 -25.54 -12.80 -13.26
C VAL A 87 -24.22 -13.15 -12.59
N ASN A 88 -23.10 -12.76 -13.21
CA ASN A 88 -21.77 -13.04 -12.67
C ASN A 88 -21.26 -11.96 -11.73
N GLU A 89 -21.94 -10.81 -11.67
CA GLU A 89 -21.59 -9.64 -10.86
C GLU A 89 -20.16 -9.16 -11.08
N VAL A 90 -19.79 -8.95 -12.34
CA VAL A 90 -18.44 -8.56 -12.76
C VAL A 90 -18.49 -7.54 -13.89
N PHE A 91 -17.57 -6.59 -13.86
CA PHE A 91 -17.28 -5.67 -14.96
C PHE A 91 -16.23 -6.28 -15.89
N SER A 92 -16.57 -6.43 -17.17
CA SER A 92 -15.66 -6.93 -18.21
C SER A 92 -15.37 -5.84 -19.23
N PRO A 93 -14.09 -5.59 -19.59
CA PRO A 93 -13.76 -4.60 -20.62
C PRO A 93 -14.21 -5.10 -21.99
N VAL A 94 -14.79 -4.21 -22.79
CA VAL A 94 -15.44 -4.54 -24.06
C VAL A 94 -14.99 -3.65 -25.21
N SER A 95 -14.60 -2.41 -24.94
CA SER A 95 -14.20 -1.46 -25.99
C SER A 95 -13.18 -0.44 -25.47
N LYS A 96 -12.53 0.28 -26.39
CA LYS A 96 -11.67 1.42 -26.08
C LYS A 96 -12.51 2.66 -25.84
N MET A 97 -12.17 3.45 -24.83
CA MET A 97 -12.80 4.74 -24.56
C MET A 97 -12.48 5.77 -25.66
N ASN A 98 -13.45 6.61 -26.00
CA ASN A 98 -13.27 7.73 -26.92
C ASN A 98 -12.37 8.81 -26.31
N ALA A 99 -11.81 9.68 -27.16
CA ALA A 99 -10.92 10.77 -26.71
C ALA A 99 -11.62 11.80 -25.81
N ASP A 100 -12.95 11.91 -25.89
CA ASP A 100 -13.78 12.77 -25.03
C ASP A 100 -14.18 12.12 -23.70
N GLY A 101 -13.69 10.89 -23.43
CA GLY A 101 -13.99 10.12 -22.23
C GLY A 101 -15.33 9.36 -22.26
N SER A 102 -16.08 9.43 -23.36
CA SER A 102 -17.29 8.63 -23.57
C SER A 102 -16.98 7.20 -24.01
N CYS A 103 -17.97 6.31 -23.91
CA CYS A 103 -17.89 4.97 -24.48
C CYS A 103 -18.53 4.91 -25.87
N PRO A 104 -17.96 4.14 -26.81
CA PRO A 104 -18.55 3.95 -28.14
C PRO A 104 -19.97 3.39 -28.10
N VAL A 105 -20.28 2.55 -27.10
CA VAL A 105 -21.61 1.99 -26.90
C VAL A 105 -22.24 2.59 -25.65
N VAL A 106 -23.47 3.07 -25.80
CA VAL A 106 -24.20 3.83 -24.77
C VAL A 106 -24.62 3.02 -23.55
N THR A 107 -24.44 1.70 -23.55
CA THR A 107 -24.72 0.82 -22.40
C THR A 107 -23.46 0.49 -21.59
N GLU A 108 -22.31 0.97 -22.02
CA GLU A 108 -21.01 0.70 -21.41
C GLU A 108 -20.62 1.78 -20.39
N TRP A 109 -19.73 1.38 -19.48
CA TRP A 109 -19.15 2.22 -18.45
C TRP A 109 -17.70 2.58 -18.78
N SER A 110 -17.33 3.84 -18.65
CA SER A 110 -15.93 4.26 -18.71
C SER A 110 -15.19 3.74 -17.48
N GLY A 111 -14.05 3.08 -17.70
CA GLY A 111 -13.15 2.68 -16.62
C GLY A 111 -12.63 3.88 -15.83
N ASN A 112 -12.46 5.03 -16.48
CA ASN A 112 -12.04 6.28 -15.82
C ASN A 112 -13.10 6.76 -14.82
N LEU A 113 -14.38 6.74 -15.22
CA LEU A 113 -15.51 7.07 -14.34
C LEU A 113 -15.59 6.08 -13.17
N LEU A 114 -15.49 4.78 -13.44
CA LEU A 114 -15.57 3.74 -12.42
C LEU A 114 -14.43 3.87 -11.39
N ASN A 115 -13.22 4.20 -11.81
CA ASN A 115 -12.11 4.46 -10.88
C ASN A 115 -12.42 5.64 -9.94
N TRP A 116 -12.92 6.76 -10.47
CA TRP A 116 -13.33 7.92 -9.67
C TRP A 116 -14.46 7.60 -8.68
N LEU A 117 -15.41 6.75 -9.10
CA LEU A 117 -16.54 6.33 -8.27
C LEU A 117 -16.15 5.40 -7.13
N THR A 118 -15.10 4.57 -7.31
CA THR A 118 -14.95 3.36 -6.50
C THR A 118 -13.59 3.11 -5.86
N MET A 119 -12.49 3.70 -6.33
CA MET A 119 -11.18 3.28 -5.85
C MET A 119 -10.85 3.81 -4.44
N THR A 120 -10.29 2.94 -3.61
CA THR A 120 -9.73 3.28 -2.29
C THR A 120 -8.21 3.26 -2.31
N ASN A 121 -7.57 3.94 -1.36
CA ASN A 121 -6.10 3.92 -1.23
C ASN A 121 -5.56 2.51 -1.00
N VAL A 122 -6.32 1.65 -0.31
CA VAL A 122 -5.97 0.23 -0.14
C VAL A 122 -5.99 -0.54 -1.47
N ASP A 123 -6.93 -0.24 -2.37
CA ASP A 123 -6.94 -0.84 -3.72
C ASP A 123 -5.71 -0.45 -4.53
N GLN A 124 -5.31 0.83 -4.44
CA GLN A 124 -4.10 1.33 -5.08
C GLN A 124 -2.88 0.58 -4.55
N PHE A 125 -2.77 0.49 -3.24
CA PHE A 125 -1.67 -0.18 -2.57
C PHE A 125 -1.54 -1.65 -2.98
N ARG A 126 -2.66 -2.37 -2.99
CA ARG A 126 -2.72 -3.77 -3.46
C ARG A 126 -2.37 -3.86 -4.94
N SER A 127 -2.86 -2.96 -5.78
CA SER A 127 -2.50 -2.90 -7.20
C SER A 127 -0.98 -2.79 -7.40
N VAL A 128 -0.33 -1.89 -6.66
CA VAL A 128 1.12 -1.63 -6.76
C VAL A 128 1.94 -2.79 -6.19
N LEU A 129 1.60 -3.30 -5.01
CA LEU A 129 2.43 -4.32 -4.37
C LEU A 129 2.24 -5.71 -4.94
N THR A 130 1.00 -6.13 -5.22
CA THR A 130 0.70 -7.53 -5.55
C THR A 130 0.00 -7.70 -6.90
N GLY A 131 -0.26 -6.60 -7.63
CA GLY A 131 -1.09 -6.61 -8.82
C GLY A 131 -2.60 -6.60 -8.52
N GLY A 132 -2.98 -6.36 -7.25
CA GLY A 132 -4.36 -6.26 -6.77
C GLY A 132 -4.91 -7.55 -6.16
N THR A 133 -6.01 -7.43 -5.41
CA THR A 133 -6.67 -8.59 -4.78
C THR A 133 -7.39 -9.44 -5.80
N ARG A 134 -6.85 -10.65 -6.06
CA ARG A 134 -7.51 -11.67 -6.88
C ARG A 134 -8.76 -12.18 -6.17
N ASP A 135 -9.86 -12.18 -6.89
CA ASP A 135 -11.12 -12.66 -6.37
C ASP A 135 -11.22 -14.18 -6.45
N SER A 136 -10.66 -14.87 -5.47
CA SER A 136 -10.72 -16.33 -5.32
C SER A 136 -11.52 -16.77 -4.08
N PHE A 137 -12.15 -15.82 -3.38
CA PHE A 137 -12.77 -16.06 -2.08
C PHE A 137 -14.09 -15.31 -1.86
N SER A 138 -14.53 -14.44 -2.79
CA SER A 138 -15.85 -13.84 -2.62
C SER A 138 -16.96 -14.87 -2.84
N SER A 139 -18.01 -14.77 -2.05
CA SER A 139 -19.28 -15.48 -2.25
C SER A 139 -20.04 -15.02 -3.50
N MET A 140 -19.55 -13.97 -4.19
CA MET A 140 -20.32 -13.18 -5.16
C MET A 140 -20.43 -13.83 -6.54
N SER A 141 -19.66 -14.89 -6.84
CA SER A 141 -20.01 -15.90 -7.84
C SER A 141 -18.94 -17.01 -7.88
N GLY A 142 -19.24 -18.17 -7.30
CA GLY A 142 -18.40 -19.36 -7.44
C GLY A 142 -18.27 -19.87 -8.89
N ALA A 143 -19.16 -19.43 -9.79
CA ALA A 143 -19.13 -19.76 -11.22
C ALA A 143 -18.21 -18.84 -12.05
N HIS A 144 -17.65 -17.79 -11.43
CA HIS A 144 -16.79 -16.81 -12.09
C HIS A 144 -15.51 -16.51 -11.28
N PRO A 145 -14.67 -17.53 -11.00
CA PRO A 145 -13.49 -17.38 -10.17
C PRO A 145 -12.47 -16.45 -10.84
N GLY A 146 -11.90 -15.56 -10.03
CA GLY A 146 -11.02 -14.49 -10.48
C GLY A 146 -9.56 -14.84 -10.61
N ASP A 147 -9.16 -16.10 -10.39
CA ASP A 147 -7.75 -16.46 -10.47
C ASP A 147 -7.42 -17.70 -11.30
N THR A 148 -8.38 -18.37 -11.93
CA THR A 148 -8.12 -19.58 -12.74
C THR A 148 -8.33 -19.33 -14.23
N THR A 149 -9.59 -19.29 -14.68
CA THR A 149 -9.95 -19.13 -16.10
C THR A 149 -10.03 -17.67 -16.54
N ARG A 150 -10.08 -16.75 -15.58
CA ARG A 150 -10.06 -15.29 -15.77
C ARG A 150 -9.22 -14.66 -14.67
N THR A 151 -8.92 -13.38 -14.85
CA THR A 151 -8.30 -12.55 -13.81
C THR A 151 -9.34 -11.53 -13.38
N VAL A 152 -9.91 -11.71 -12.20
CA VAL A 152 -10.88 -10.75 -11.62
C VAL A 152 -10.29 -10.16 -10.36
N LEU A 153 -10.25 -8.84 -10.31
CA LEU A 153 -9.87 -8.03 -9.17
C LEU A 153 -11.11 -7.66 -8.36
N ILE A 154 -11.03 -7.76 -7.04
CA ILE A 154 -12.09 -7.30 -6.13
C ILE A 154 -11.60 -6.09 -5.34
N ARG A 155 -12.47 -5.09 -5.24
CA ARG A 155 -12.24 -3.92 -4.40
C ARG A 155 -12.14 -4.29 -2.92
N SER A 156 -11.31 -3.56 -2.18
CA SER A 156 -11.28 -3.49 -0.73
C SER A 156 -12.68 -3.37 -0.12
N PHE A 157 -12.80 -3.91 1.08
CA PHE A 157 -14.03 -3.91 1.84
C PHE A 157 -14.26 -2.54 2.49
N SER A 158 -15.51 -2.09 2.56
CA SER A 158 -15.90 -0.88 3.29
C SER A 158 -17.14 -1.11 4.15
N ASP A 159 -16.98 -1.01 5.47
CA ASP A 159 -18.03 -1.20 6.46
C ASP A 159 -18.80 0.07 6.82
N ARG A 160 -18.24 1.25 6.51
CA ARG A 160 -18.80 2.56 6.85
C ARG A 160 -18.72 3.54 5.69
N ASN A 161 -19.65 4.49 5.64
CA ASN A 161 -19.69 5.51 4.59
C ASN A 161 -18.78 6.71 4.85
N SER A 162 -18.31 6.90 6.09
CA SER A 162 -17.33 7.91 6.44
C SER A 162 -16.10 7.79 5.54
N TYR A 163 -15.50 8.92 5.17
CA TYR A 163 -14.35 8.97 4.24
C TYR A 163 -14.64 8.44 2.82
N ASN A 164 -15.91 8.18 2.51
CA ASN A 164 -16.41 7.79 1.20
C ASN A 164 -17.55 8.75 0.78
N PRO A 165 -17.20 9.98 0.34
CA PRO A 165 -18.18 11.01 0.06
C PRO A 165 -19.13 10.58 -1.06
N GLN A 166 -20.39 10.98 -0.93
CA GLN A 166 -21.36 10.81 -2.00
C GLN A 166 -20.90 11.54 -3.26
N LYS A 167 -20.99 10.84 -4.39
CA LYS A 167 -20.69 11.36 -5.72
C LYS A 167 -21.96 11.81 -6.41
N ASN A 168 -21.92 12.96 -7.06
CA ASN A 168 -23.03 13.48 -7.85
C ASN A 168 -22.81 13.13 -9.32
N LEU A 169 -23.82 12.51 -9.94
CA LEU A 169 -23.83 12.13 -11.35
C LEU A 169 -24.88 12.98 -12.06
N THR A 170 -24.46 13.83 -13.00
CA THR A 170 -25.37 14.66 -13.79
C THR A 170 -25.86 13.92 -15.02
N VAL A 171 -26.99 14.35 -15.59
CA VAL A 171 -27.48 13.80 -16.87
C VAL A 171 -26.42 13.99 -17.95
N GLY A 172 -26.13 12.95 -18.73
CA GLY A 172 -25.13 13.00 -19.79
C GLY A 172 -23.69 13.01 -19.30
N THR A 173 -23.41 12.60 -18.05
CA THR A 173 -22.03 12.38 -17.58
C THR A 173 -21.30 11.46 -18.56
N PRO A 174 -20.23 11.91 -19.24
CA PRO A 174 -19.54 11.10 -20.22
C PRO A 174 -19.00 9.81 -19.61
N GLY A 175 -19.21 8.69 -20.31
CA GLY A 175 -18.77 7.37 -19.85
C GLY A 175 -19.72 6.70 -18.85
N MET A 176 -20.88 7.29 -18.54
CA MET A 176 -21.96 6.62 -17.84
C MET A 176 -22.94 6.00 -18.86
N PRO A 177 -23.47 4.78 -18.64
CA PRO A 177 -24.49 4.21 -19.52
C PRO A 177 -25.72 5.11 -19.60
N LEU A 178 -26.24 5.37 -20.80
CA LEU A 178 -27.49 6.14 -21.03
C LEU A 178 -28.75 5.39 -20.56
N THR A 179 -28.65 4.09 -20.30
CA THR A 179 -29.69 3.31 -19.61
C THR A 179 -29.81 3.68 -18.14
N LEU A 180 -28.78 4.34 -17.60
CA LEU A 180 -28.79 5.04 -16.32
C LEU A 180 -28.91 6.55 -16.60
N PRO A 181 -29.60 7.29 -15.76
CA PRO A 181 -30.99 7.68 -15.91
C PRO A 181 -31.22 9.06 -16.54
N THR A 182 -32.50 9.35 -16.77
CA THR A 182 -33.09 10.58 -17.34
C THR A 182 -33.01 11.84 -16.46
N ALA A 183 -32.43 11.75 -15.27
CA ALA A 183 -32.27 12.83 -14.28
C ALA A 183 -31.04 12.56 -13.40
N GLY A 184 -30.50 13.59 -12.75
CA GLY A 184 -29.33 13.49 -11.88
C GLY A 184 -29.43 12.38 -10.81
N LYS A 185 -28.30 11.76 -10.48
CA LYS A 185 -28.17 10.66 -9.52
C LYS A 185 -27.07 10.91 -8.52
N ARG A 186 -27.06 10.06 -7.52
CA ARG A 186 -26.05 9.98 -6.48
C ARG A 186 -25.45 8.59 -6.49
N ALA A 187 -24.15 8.51 -6.26
CA ALA A 187 -23.45 7.25 -6.13
C ALA A 187 -22.66 7.23 -4.83
N ARG A 188 -22.60 6.06 -4.20
CA ARG A 188 -21.79 5.85 -3.01
C ARG A 188 -21.24 4.44 -3.00
N SER A 189 -20.05 4.32 -2.44
CA SER A 189 -19.26 3.10 -2.52
C SER A 189 -18.62 2.72 -1.19
N GLY A 190 -19.03 3.38 -0.10
CA GLY A 190 -18.65 3.05 1.27
C GLY A 190 -19.86 2.68 2.11
N GLY A 191 -19.66 1.80 3.10
CA GLY A 191 -20.73 1.25 3.94
C GLY A 191 -21.43 0.03 3.37
N TYR A 192 -21.00 -0.47 2.20
CA TYR A 192 -21.68 -1.52 1.44
C TYR A 192 -20.75 -2.70 1.09
N GLY A 193 -19.69 -2.93 1.85
CA GLY A 193 -18.66 -3.91 1.52
C GLY A 193 -17.87 -3.49 0.28
N SER A 194 -17.78 -4.36 -0.73
CA SER A 194 -17.07 -4.11 -2.00
C SER A 194 -18.02 -3.64 -3.12
N LYS A 195 -19.09 -2.91 -2.78
CA LYS A 195 -20.17 -2.51 -3.69
C LYS A 195 -20.16 -1.03 -4.05
N LEU A 196 -20.70 -0.73 -5.22
CA LEU A 196 -21.13 0.59 -5.66
C LEU A 196 -22.66 0.62 -5.71
N ILE A 197 -23.25 1.58 -5.03
CA ILE A 197 -24.70 1.84 -5.06
C ILE A 197 -24.95 3.16 -5.78
N ILE A 198 -25.87 3.17 -6.74
CA ILE A 198 -26.34 4.36 -7.44
C ILE A 198 -27.83 4.51 -7.16
N SER A 199 -28.28 5.71 -6.81
CA SER A 199 -29.68 5.98 -6.46
C SER A 199 -30.07 7.42 -6.80
N ASP A 200 -31.37 7.65 -6.98
CA ASP A 200 -31.94 9.01 -6.94
C ASP A 200 -32.09 9.56 -5.52
N ALA A 201 -32.18 8.69 -4.52
CA ALA A 201 -32.34 9.08 -3.14
C ALA A 201 -31.02 9.57 -2.52
N ASN A 202 -31.13 10.44 -1.51
CA ASN A 202 -30.01 10.95 -0.72
C ASN A 202 -29.92 10.28 0.67
N ASN A 203 -30.42 9.05 0.80
CA ASN A 203 -30.58 8.36 2.09
C ASN A 203 -29.65 7.13 2.21
N PHE A 204 -28.42 7.24 1.71
CA PHE A 204 -27.42 6.21 1.91
C PHE A 204 -27.14 6.03 3.41
N ALA A 205 -27.24 4.79 3.88
CA ALA A 205 -26.96 4.38 5.26
C ALA A 205 -26.05 3.15 5.25
N ASP A 206 -25.19 3.04 6.26
CA ASP A 206 -24.28 1.91 6.41
C ASP A 206 -25.05 0.61 6.59
N MET A 207 -24.61 -0.44 5.92
CA MET A 207 -25.10 -1.79 6.21
C MET A 207 -24.64 -2.21 7.61
N THR A 208 -25.53 -2.79 8.39
CA THR A 208 -25.28 -3.12 9.80
C THR A 208 -24.70 -4.52 10.00
N THR A 209 -24.82 -5.43 9.02
CA THR A 209 -24.34 -6.80 9.14
C THR A 209 -23.26 -7.15 8.10
N GLN A 210 -22.33 -8.03 8.47
CA GLN A 210 -21.31 -8.55 7.56
C GLN A 210 -21.93 -9.39 6.43
N ALA A 211 -23.06 -10.05 6.71
CA ALA A 211 -23.81 -10.82 5.71
C ALA A 211 -24.32 -9.92 4.58
N ASP A 212 -24.93 -8.77 4.88
CA ASP A 212 -25.43 -7.84 3.86
C ASP A 212 -24.29 -7.25 3.01
N ARG A 213 -23.17 -6.92 3.67
CA ARG A 213 -21.98 -6.37 3.01
C ARG A 213 -21.31 -7.38 2.08
N SER A 214 -21.42 -8.68 2.37
CA SER A 214 -20.87 -9.76 1.54
C SER A 214 -21.89 -10.41 0.58
N ALA A 215 -23.17 -10.05 0.68
CA ALA A 215 -24.24 -10.57 -0.18
C ALA A 215 -24.06 -10.17 -1.66
N THR A 216 -24.77 -10.86 -2.54
CA THR A 216 -24.93 -10.45 -3.95
C THR A 216 -25.73 -9.14 -4.03
N CYS A 217 -25.65 -8.44 -5.14
CA CYS A 217 -26.45 -7.23 -5.38
C CYS A 217 -27.95 -7.52 -5.41
N ALA A 218 -28.36 -8.70 -5.89
CA ALA A 218 -29.77 -9.11 -5.88
C ALA A 218 -30.34 -9.25 -4.44
N ALA A 219 -29.50 -9.62 -3.48
CA ALA A 219 -29.87 -9.75 -2.07
C ALA A 219 -29.55 -8.48 -1.24
N THR A 220 -29.03 -7.43 -1.87
CA THR A 220 -28.61 -6.21 -1.19
C THR A 220 -29.79 -5.25 -1.03
N PRO A 221 -30.11 -4.80 0.20
CA PRO A 221 -31.05 -3.71 0.41
C PRO A 221 -30.57 -2.42 -0.27
N LEU A 222 -31.40 -1.83 -1.14
CA LEU A 222 -31.07 -0.59 -1.85
C LEU A 222 -31.79 0.61 -1.24
N PRO A 223 -31.13 1.79 -1.16
CA PRO A 223 -31.79 3.04 -0.84
C PRO A 223 -32.82 3.41 -1.94
N GLY A 224 -33.71 4.35 -1.68
CA GLY A 224 -34.68 4.84 -2.67
C GLY A 224 -35.85 3.89 -2.98
N VAL A 225 -36.51 4.10 -4.11
CA VAL A 225 -37.67 3.33 -4.57
C VAL A 225 -37.21 2.16 -5.44
N ALA A 226 -37.94 1.04 -5.43
CA ALA A 226 -37.66 -0.08 -6.31
C ALA A 226 -37.61 0.38 -7.78
N GLY A 227 -36.54 0.02 -8.50
CA GLY A 227 -36.32 0.42 -9.89
C GLY A 227 -35.64 1.78 -10.08
N THR A 228 -35.36 2.54 -9.02
CA THR A 228 -34.61 3.82 -9.09
C THR A 228 -33.19 3.74 -8.54
N SER A 229 -32.79 2.56 -8.07
CA SER A 229 -31.49 2.27 -7.49
C SER A 229 -30.85 1.03 -8.10
N TRP A 230 -29.53 1.04 -8.15
CA TRP A 230 -28.72 -0.01 -8.75
C TRP A 230 -27.56 -0.36 -7.82
N CYS A 231 -27.21 -1.64 -7.78
CA CYS A 231 -26.04 -2.15 -7.09
C CYS A 231 -25.11 -2.83 -8.07
N PHE A 232 -23.82 -2.61 -7.86
CA PHE A 232 -22.75 -3.25 -8.60
C PHE A 232 -21.70 -3.76 -7.62
N ASN A 233 -21.42 -5.06 -7.64
CA ASN A 233 -20.22 -5.57 -6.97
C ASN A 233 -19.01 -5.12 -7.79
N ILE A 234 -18.02 -4.55 -7.11
CA ILE A 234 -16.85 -3.96 -7.75
C ILE A 234 -15.81 -5.06 -7.94
N ARG A 235 -16.12 -5.90 -8.92
CA ARG A 235 -15.31 -7.01 -9.41
C ARG A 235 -14.95 -6.70 -10.85
N VAL A 236 -13.67 -6.68 -11.18
CA VAL A 236 -13.16 -6.16 -12.46
C VAL A 236 -12.32 -7.21 -13.15
N GLU A 237 -12.73 -7.63 -14.34
CA GLU A 237 -11.89 -8.45 -15.19
C GLU A 237 -10.70 -7.62 -15.72
N ALA A 238 -9.49 -8.05 -15.36
CA ALA A 238 -8.24 -7.37 -15.65
C ALA A 238 -7.38 -8.17 -16.64
N CYS A 239 -6.36 -7.54 -17.22
CA CYS A 239 -5.47 -8.15 -18.22
C CYS A 239 -6.16 -8.65 -19.48
N VAL A 240 -7.24 -7.97 -19.85
CA VAL A 240 -7.96 -8.19 -21.10
C VAL A 240 -7.64 -7.03 -22.05
N ALA A 241 -7.19 -7.37 -23.26
CA ALA A 241 -7.06 -6.40 -24.33
C ALA A 241 -8.40 -6.26 -25.06
N VAL A 242 -8.68 -5.06 -25.56
CA VAL A 242 -9.84 -4.77 -26.40
C VAL A 242 -9.35 -4.17 -27.72
N PRO A 243 -10.15 -4.19 -28.81
CA PRO A 243 -9.72 -3.60 -30.08
C PRO A 243 -9.21 -2.15 -29.90
N GLY A 244 -7.96 -1.90 -30.28
CA GLY A 244 -7.33 -0.59 -30.20
C GLY A 244 -6.75 -0.18 -28.82
N GLN A 245 -6.82 -1.05 -27.81
CA GLN A 245 -6.23 -0.83 -26.48
C GLN A 245 -5.67 -2.14 -25.89
N GLY A 246 -4.37 -2.13 -25.56
CA GLY A 246 -3.67 -3.29 -25.01
C GLY A 246 -4.08 -3.65 -23.58
N ARG A 247 -3.39 -4.64 -23.01
CA ARG A 247 -3.47 -4.96 -21.59
C ARG A 247 -2.82 -3.85 -20.76
N GLU A 248 -3.18 -3.79 -19.48
CA GLU A 248 -2.57 -2.93 -18.49
C GLU A 248 -1.06 -3.24 -18.40
N ALA A 249 -0.23 -2.22 -18.16
CA ALA A 249 1.24 -2.34 -18.27
C ALA A 249 1.85 -3.41 -17.34
N ASN A 250 1.22 -3.67 -16.19
CA ASN A 250 1.68 -4.65 -15.22
C ASN A 250 1.15 -6.09 -15.49
N CYS A 251 0.38 -6.29 -16.56
CA CYS A 251 -0.10 -7.62 -16.94
C CYS A 251 0.97 -8.46 -17.62
N LYS A 252 1.33 -9.58 -17.00
CA LYS A 252 2.25 -10.56 -17.58
C LYS A 252 1.49 -11.63 -18.35
N ASN A 253 1.94 -11.89 -19.57
CA ASN A 253 1.40 -12.91 -20.47
C ASN A 253 2.18 -14.24 -20.41
N GLN A 254 3.13 -14.36 -19.50
CA GLN A 254 3.99 -15.54 -19.33
C GLN A 254 3.27 -16.75 -18.72
N TYR A 255 2.09 -16.54 -18.12
CA TYR A 255 1.32 -17.58 -17.46
C TYR A 255 0.48 -18.41 -18.43
N SER A 256 0.34 -19.70 -18.16
CA SER A 256 -0.48 -20.61 -18.95
C SER A 256 -1.96 -20.25 -18.80
N GLY A 257 -2.60 -19.86 -19.90
CA GLY A 257 -4.04 -19.61 -19.97
C GLY A 257 -4.42 -18.14 -19.85
N VAL A 258 -4.16 -17.50 -18.71
CA VAL A 258 -4.69 -16.17 -18.39
C VAL A 258 -3.60 -15.23 -17.91
N ALA A 259 -3.51 -14.06 -18.53
CA ALA A 259 -2.57 -13.03 -18.10
C ALA A 259 -2.93 -12.50 -16.70
N LYS A 260 -1.90 -12.31 -15.87
CA LYS A 260 -2.04 -11.85 -14.49
C LYS A 260 -1.32 -10.52 -14.29
N PRO A 261 -1.91 -9.54 -13.60
CA PRO A 261 -1.18 -8.39 -13.13
C PRO A 261 -0.20 -8.83 -12.02
N GLU A 262 1.01 -8.32 -12.11
CA GLU A 262 2.01 -8.40 -11.04
C GLU A 262 2.19 -7.03 -10.39
N GLY A 263 2.75 -7.04 -9.19
CA GLY A 263 3.23 -5.84 -8.49
C GLY A 263 4.66 -6.02 -8.00
N LEU A 264 5.13 -5.06 -7.21
CA LEU A 264 6.50 -5.00 -6.73
C LEU A 264 6.94 -6.25 -5.95
N VAL A 265 6.03 -6.88 -5.21
CA VAL A 265 6.33 -8.10 -4.44
C VAL A 265 6.78 -9.22 -5.36
N GLN A 266 6.10 -9.40 -6.49
CA GLN A 266 6.50 -10.38 -7.51
C GLN A 266 7.78 -9.94 -8.23
N ASP A 267 7.87 -8.67 -8.64
CA ASP A 267 9.05 -8.16 -9.36
C ASP A 267 10.35 -8.31 -8.54
N TYR A 268 10.28 -8.12 -7.21
CA TYR A 268 11.42 -8.24 -6.28
C TYR A 268 11.50 -9.58 -5.54
N ALA A 269 10.72 -10.59 -5.92
CA ALA A 269 10.63 -11.86 -5.20
C ALA A 269 11.95 -12.64 -5.09
N ASN A 270 12.89 -12.40 -6.01
CA ASN A 270 14.22 -13.02 -6.01
C ASN A 270 15.26 -12.22 -5.23
N THR A 271 15.00 -10.95 -4.93
CA THR A 271 15.96 -10.03 -4.28
C THR A 271 15.55 -9.68 -2.85
N LEU A 272 14.29 -9.91 -2.48
CA LEU A 272 13.74 -9.61 -1.17
C LEU A 272 13.02 -10.82 -0.55
N ARG A 273 13.11 -10.89 0.77
CA ARG A 273 12.24 -11.66 1.65
C ARG A 273 11.27 -10.70 2.34
N TYR A 274 10.10 -11.19 2.69
CA TYR A 274 8.99 -10.38 3.18
C TYR A 274 8.45 -10.91 4.50
N GLY A 275 8.20 -10.00 5.43
CA GLY A 275 7.38 -10.21 6.62
C GLY A 275 6.34 -9.10 6.75
N ALA A 276 5.23 -9.35 7.44
CA ALA A 276 4.19 -8.35 7.64
C ALA A 276 3.70 -8.33 9.08
N PHE A 277 3.63 -7.12 9.63
CA PHE A 277 2.94 -6.78 10.85
C PHE A 277 1.68 -5.97 10.53
N GLY A 278 0.67 -6.12 11.37
CA GLY A 278 -0.50 -5.26 11.42
C GLY A 278 -1.25 -5.47 12.72
N TYR A 279 -2.45 -4.91 12.83
CA TYR A 279 -3.21 -4.95 14.08
C TYR A 279 -4.07 -6.20 14.24
N LEU A 280 -4.32 -6.58 15.48
CA LEU A 280 -5.50 -7.38 15.83
C LEU A 280 -6.74 -6.52 15.65
N ASN A 281 -7.81 -7.03 15.03
CA ASN A 281 -9.05 -6.29 14.88
C ASN A 281 -9.88 -6.30 16.18
N GLN A 282 -9.40 -5.49 17.13
CA GLN A 282 -10.02 -5.24 18.42
C GLN A 282 -10.06 -3.74 18.65
N ASP A 283 -11.25 -3.15 18.67
CA ASP A 283 -11.42 -1.71 18.91
C ASP A 283 -11.06 -1.27 20.34
N GLY A 284 -10.83 0.03 20.49
CA GLY A 284 -10.48 0.66 21.76
C GLY A 284 -8.98 0.64 22.06
N THR A 285 -8.65 1.10 23.26
CA THR A 285 -7.29 1.42 23.71
C THR A 285 -6.72 0.42 24.73
N GLY A 286 -7.45 -0.68 24.97
CA GLY A 286 -7.04 -1.74 25.91
C GLY A 286 -5.99 -2.70 25.34
N ARG A 287 -5.69 -2.63 24.03
CA ARG A 287 -4.62 -3.40 23.40
C ARG A 287 -3.77 -2.48 22.55
N ASN A 288 -2.48 -2.43 22.89
CA ASN A 288 -1.47 -1.69 22.15
C ASN A 288 -0.65 -2.66 21.28
N GLY A 289 0.00 -2.14 20.25
CA GLY A 289 0.96 -2.91 19.46
C GLY A 289 0.46 -3.53 18.17
N GLY A 290 1.44 -4.05 17.44
CA GLY A 290 1.26 -4.83 16.22
C GLY A 290 1.63 -6.29 16.43
N VAL A 291 0.99 -7.15 15.65
CA VAL A 291 1.21 -8.60 15.67
C VAL A 291 1.81 -9.06 14.35
N LEU A 292 2.67 -10.06 14.39
CA LEU A 292 3.24 -10.66 13.18
C LEU A 292 2.15 -11.48 12.47
N ARG A 293 1.81 -11.09 11.24
CA ARG A 293 0.76 -11.70 10.42
C ARG A 293 1.33 -12.66 9.38
N ALA A 294 2.54 -12.41 8.92
CA ALA A 294 3.33 -13.31 8.08
C ALA A 294 4.81 -13.21 8.46
N ALA A 295 5.43 -14.34 8.82
CA ALA A 295 6.86 -14.41 9.14
C ALA A 295 7.75 -14.19 7.91
N MET A 296 8.98 -13.73 8.13
CA MET A 296 9.95 -13.42 7.08
C MET A 296 10.25 -14.63 6.19
N LYS A 297 9.87 -14.57 4.91
CA LYS A 297 10.15 -15.63 3.93
C LYS A 297 10.32 -15.09 2.51
N SER A 298 10.89 -15.91 1.64
CA SER A 298 10.79 -15.69 0.19
C SER A 298 9.38 -16.10 -0.26
N VAL A 299 8.80 -15.33 -1.19
CA VAL A 299 7.41 -15.52 -1.64
C VAL A 299 7.31 -16.15 -3.04
N GLY A 300 8.37 -16.04 -3.85
CA GLY A 300 8.43 -16.61 -5.20
C GLY A 300 8.84 -18.09 -5.23
N ALA A 301 9.08 -18.63 -6.42
CA ALA A 301 9.40 -20.06 -6.61
C ALA A 301 10.72 -20.51 -5.96
N ILE A 302 11.64 -19.58 -5.67
CA ILE A 302 12.94 -19.85 -5.05
C ILE A 302 12.98 -19.25 -3.64
N ALA A 303 13.40 -20.06 -2.67
CA ALA A 303 13.59 -19.64 -1.29
C ALA A 303 15.08 -19.45 -1.00
N ALA A 304 15.41 -18.29 -0.46
CA ALA A 304 16.75 -18.09 0.08
C ALA A 304 16.91 -18.80 1.42
N THR A 305 18.10 -19.34 1.63
CA THR A 305 18.52 -19.98 2.87
C THR A 305 19.87 -19.41 3.30
N ALA A 306 20.32 -19.78 4.50
CA ALA A 306 21.62 -19.38 5.02
C ALA A 306 22.80 -19.79 4.10
N THR A 307 22.62 -20.84 3.28
CA THR A 307 23.67 -21.43 2.45
C THR A 307 23.36 -21.31 0.96
N THR A 308 22.40 -22.12 0.48
CA THR A 308 22.08 -22.24 -0.95
C THR A 308 20.58 -22.06 -1.17
N PRO A 309 20.14 -21.29 -2.17
CA PRO A 309 18.73 -21.20 -2.52
C PRO A 309 18.13 -22.57 -2.87
N ILE A 310 16.89 -22.80 -2.46
CA ILE A 310 16.14 -24.03 -2.71
C ILE A 310 14.84 -23.74 -3.45
N ALA A 311 14.19 -24.77 -4.00
CA ALA A 311 12.80 -24.65 -4.41
C ALA A 311 11.94 -24.27 -3.20
N ASN A 312 11.07 -23.27 -3.34
CA ASN A 312 10.36 -22.70 -2.21
C ASN A 312 9.09 -23.50 -1.86
N PRO A 313 9.05 -24.20 -0.71
CA PRO A 313 7.82 -24.87 -0.27
C PRO A 313 6.73 -23.88 0.19
N GLY A 314 7.11 -22.65 0.56
CA GLY A 314 6.20 -21.59 1.02
C GLY A 314 5.91 -20.53 -0.03
N LYS A 315 6.09 -20.83 -1.33
CA LYS A 315 5.76 -19.92 -2.44
C LYS A 315 4.29 -19.51 -2.37
N GLU A 316 4.00 -18.28 -2.78
CA GLU A 316 2.66 -17.69 -2.62
C GLU A 316 1.84 -17.64 -3.92
N TRP A 317 2.45 -17.96 -5.05
CA TRP A 317 1.75 -18.20 -6.31
C TRP A 317 2.40 -19.32 -7.10
N ASP A 318 1.63 -19.89 -8.00
CA ASP A 318 2.08 -20.88 -8.96
C ASP A 318 2.75 -20.18 -10.15
N GLU A 319 4.02 -20.48 -10.41
CA GLU A 319 4.84 -19.84 -11.44
C GLU A 319 4.42 -20.18 -12.87
N VAL A 320 3.63 -21.24 -13.06
CA VAL A 320 3.14 -21.67 -14.38
C VAL A 320 1.82 -20.97 -14.70
N THR A 321 0.89 -20.93 -13.76
CA THR A 321 -0.48 -20.43 -13.93
C THR A 321 -0.69 -19.01 -13.43
N GLY A 322 0.18 -18.52 -12.55
CA GLY A 322 0.08 -17.21 -11.90
C GLY A 322 -1.00 -17.13 -10.82
N VAL A 323 -1.63 -18.26 -10.48
CA VAL A 323 -2.67 -18.35 -9.45
C VAL A 323 -2.03 -18.15 -8.06
N MET A 324 -2.58 -17.25 -7.26
CA MET A 324 -2.16 -17.07 -5.87
C MET A 324 -2.70 -18.20 -4.99
N PHE A 325 -1.84 -18.80 -4.17
CA PHE A 325 -2.25 -19.86 -3.25
C PHE A 325 -3.11 -19.27 -2.12
N ALA A 326 -4.22 -19.92 -1.81
CA ALA A 326 -5.15 -19.42 -0.80
C ALA A 326 -4.58 -19.45 0.64
N ASN A 327 -3.66 -20.38 0.93
CA ASN A 327 -3.12 -20.60 2.27
C ASN A 327 -1.67 -21.16 2.20
N PRO A 328 -0.68 -20.36 1.78
CA PRO A 328 0.71 -20.79 1.58
C PRO A 328 1.44 -21.16 2.87
N ASP A 329 1.04 -20.65 4.04
CA ASP A 329 1.59 -21.01 5.36
C ASP A 329 0.53 -21.73 6.21
N SER A 330 0.02 -22.86 5.69
CA SER A 330 -1.11 -23.59 6.28
C SER A 330 -0.91 -24.04 7.74
N ALA A 331 0.33 -24.26 8.17
CA ALA A 331 0.65 -24.57 9.56
C ALA A 331 0.30 -23.41 10.51
N ASP A 332 0.60 -22.15 10.13
CA ASP A 332 0.27 -20.97 10.94
C ASP A 332 -1.23 -20.72 10.99
N ALA A 333 -1.90 -20.92 9.85
CA ALA A 333 -3.35 -20.86 9.75
C ALA A 333 -4.02 -21.90 10.67
N LEU A 334 -3.54 -23.15 10.67
CA LEU A 334 -4.05 -24.21 11.52
C LEU A 334 -3.83 -23.92 13.01
N LEU A 335 -2.63 -23.51 13.39
CA LEU A 335 -2.27 -23.24 14.80
C LEU A 335 -3.15 -22.16 15.44
N THR A 336 -3.61 -21.19 14.65
CA THR A 336 -4.43 -20.08 15.14
C THR A 336 -5.89 -20.20 14.76
N GLY A 337 -6.30 -21.28 14.07
CA GLY A 337 -7.68 -21.56 13.69
C GLY A 337 -8.26 -20.51 12.75
N VAL A 338 -7.58 -20.23 11.64
CA VAL A 338 -7.98 -19.25 10.61
C VAL A 338 -7.85 -19.85 9.20
N PRO A 339 -8.58 -19.33 8.19
CA PRO A 339 -8.60 -19.91 6.85
C PRO A 339 -7.49 -19.42 5.91
N ASN A 340 -6.89 -18.25 6.17
CA ASN A 340 -5.86 -17.67 5.30
C ASN A 340 -4.51 -17.56 6.02
N SER A 341 -3.44 -17.48 5.25
CA SER A 341 -2.07 -17.13 5.69
C SER A 341 -1.27 -16.61 4.50
N GLY A 342 0.01 -16.28 4.70
CA GLY A 342 0.87 -15.73 3.65
C GLY A 342 0.89 -14.22 3.62
N PHE A 343 2.02 -13.69 3.19
CA PHE A 343 2.29 -12.27 3.10
C PHE A 343 1.38 -11.57 2.08
N MET A 344 1.32 -12.08 0.84
CA MET A 344 0.49 -11.51 -0.23
C MET A 344 -0.99 -11.65 0.07
N ASN A 345 -1.42 -12.78 0.63
CA ASN A 345 -2.80 -12.95 1.08
C ASN A 345 -3.16 -11.97 2.18
N TYR A 346 -2.31 -11.78 3.17
CA TYR A 346 -2.56 -10.80 4.22
C TYR A 346 -2.77 -9.42 3.60
N LEU A 347 -1.83 -8.94 2.79
CA LEU A 347 -1.93 -7.67 2.08
C LEU A 347 -3.23 -7.54 1.26
N ASN A 348 -3.62 -8.60 0.57
CA ASN A 348 -4.75 -8.60 -0.34
C ASN A 348 -6.11 -8.77 0.35
N LYS A 349 -6.17 -9.39 1.53
CA LYS A 349 -7.45 -9.79 2.13
C LYS A 349 -7.70 -9.26 3.56
N PHE A 350 -6.73 -8.57 4.19
CA PHE A 350 -7.02 -7.91 5.47
C PHE A 350 -8.23 -6.97 5.32
N GLY A 351 -9.07 -6.92 6.34
CA GLY A 351 -10.28 -6.11 6.40
C GLY A 351 -11.52 -6.71 5.72
N PHE A 352 -11.40 -7.78 4.94
CA PHE A 352 -12.57 -8.39 4.29
C PHE A 352 -13.46 -9.19 5.25
N ALA A 353 -12.87 -9.84 6.25
CA ALA A 353 -13.64 -10.71 7.15
C ALA A 353 -14.34 -9.89 8.23
N GLU A 354 -13.61 -8.96 8.87
CA GLU A 354 -14.07 -8.29 10.10
C GLU A 354 -13.98 -6.75 10.02
N GLY A 355 -13.64 -6.17 8.86
CA GLY A 355 -13.43 -4.73 8.71
C GLY A 355 -12.09 -4.28 9.30
N TYR A 356 -11.97 -2.98 9.60
CA TYR A 356 -10.73 -2.39 10.10
C TYR A 356 -10.87 -2.01 11.59
N LYS A 357 -9.81 -2.24 12.38
CA LYS A 357 -9.70 -1.73 13.75
C LYS A 357 -9.78 -0.20 13.73
N GLY A 358 -10.40 0.43 14.73
CA GLY A 358 -10.53 1.89 14.80
C GLY A 358 -9.52 2.65 15.67
N ASN A 359 -8.38 2.06 16.05
CA ASN A 359 -7.28 2.77 16.71
C ASN A 359 -5.96 2.16 16.26
N ASP A 360 -4.92 2.99 16.16
CA ASP A 360 -3.63 2.66 15.55
C ASP A 360 -2.44 3.05 16.44
N PRO A 361 -2.04 2.13 17.34
CA PRO A 361 -0.81 2.27 18.11
C PRO A 361 0.42 2.02 17.21
N VAL A 362 0.76 3.00 16.37
CA VAL A 362 1.74 2.85 15.27
C VAL A 362 3.17 2.68 15.76
N GLY A 363 3.57 3.33 16.84
CA GLY A 363 4.92 3.23 17.39
C GLY A 363 5.14 1.88 18.04
N GLU A 364 4.14 1.30 18.69
CA GLU A 364 4.19 -0.08 19.17
C GLU A 364 4.20 -1.10 18.02
N LEU A 365 3.48 -0.83 16.92
CA LEU A 365 3.56 -1.62 15.69
C LEU A 365 4.98 -1.58 15.10
N TYR A 366 5.56 -0.39 14.97
CA TYR A 366 6.93 -0.19 14.49
C TYR A 366 7.95 -0.86 15.40
N TYR A 367 7.79 -0.71 16.71
CA TYR A 367 8.64 -1.33 17.72
C TYR A 367 8.57 -2.87 17.66
N ALA A 368 7.38 -3.45 17.48
CA ALA A 368 7.23 -4.90 17.29
C ALA A 368 7.93 -5.41 16.02
N ALA A 369 7.83 -4.66 14.91
CA ALA A 369 8.56 -4.96 13.67
C ALA A 369 10.09 -4.87 13.86
N GLN A 370 10.56 -3.86 14.59
CA GLN A 370 11.98 -3.69 14.91
C GLN A 370 12.50 -4.82 15.81
N LEU A 371 11.74 -5.20 16.84
CA LEU A 371 12.07 -6.34 17.71
C LEU A 371 12.22 -7.63 16.92
N TYR A 372 11.33 -7.87 15.95
CA TYR A 372 11.43 -9.05 15.11
C TYR A 372 12.74 -9.09 14.33
N LEU A 373 13.13 -8.00 13.66
CA LEU A 373 14.42 -7.90 12.95
C LEU A 373 15.63 -8.03 13.90
N ARG A 374 15.50 -7.60 15.16
CA ARG A 374 16.47 -7.84 16.24
C ARG A 374 16.47 -9.29 16.75
N GLY A 375 15.62 -10.17 16.22
CA GLY A 375 15.45 -11.57 16.67
C GLY A 375 14.85 -11.69 18.07
N ARG A 376 13.99 -10.74 18.46
CA ARG A 376 13.30 -10.67 19.75
C ARG A 376 11.78 -10.84 19.56
N ALA A 377 11.10 -11.39 20.56
CA ALA A 377 9.65 -11.47 20.56
C ALA A 377 9.03 -10.10 20.92
N PRO A 378 7.90 -9.70 20.30
CA PRO A 378 7.09 -8.60 20.79
C PRO A 378 6.58 -8.85 22.21
N PRO A 379 6.22 -7.80 22.97
CA PRO A 379 5.56 -7.93 24.27
C PRO A 379 4.35 -8.88 24.20
N ALA A 380 4.18 -9.74 25.21
CA ALA A 380 3.12 -10.75 25.20
C ALA A 380 1.72 -10.13 25.08
N ASP A 381 1.48 -9.02 25.80
CA ASP A 381 0.21 -8.30 25.83
C ASP A 381 -0.22 -7.75 24.45
N TYR A 382 0.72 -7.58 23.50
CA TYR A 382 0.37 -7.17 22.14
C TYR A 382 -0.38 -8.29 21.41
N ASN A 383 -0.03 -9.55 21.67
CA ASN A 383 -0.52 -10.72 20.94
C ASN A 383 -1.55 -11.55 21.71
N ASP A 384 -1.56 -11.50 23.04
CA ASP A 384 -2.36 -12.41 23.87
C ASP A 384 -3.86 -12.06 23.85
N ILE A 385 -4.65 -12.88 23.17
CA ILE A 385 -6.11 -12.76 23.06
C ILE A 385 -6.86 -13.81 23.90
N SER A 386 -6.16 -14.57 24.75
CA SER A 386 -6.74 -15.71 25.50
C SER A 386 -7.88 -15.30 26.43
N ALA A 387 -7.83 -14.07 26.97
CA ALA A 387 -8.87 -13.52 27.84
C ALA A 387 -10.13 -13.04 27.08
N LEU A 388 -10.10 -12.97 25.74
CA LEU A 388 -11.26 -12.57 24.94
C LEU A 388 -12.23 -13.73 24.75
N SER A 389 -13.52 -13.43 24.56
CA SER A 389 -14.51 -14.43 24.14
C SER A 389 -14.15 -15.03 22.79
N VAL A 390 -14.59 -16.26 22.50
CA VAL A 390 -14.29 -16.94 21.22
C VAL A 390 -14.67 -16.06 20.01
N ALA A 391 -15.84 -15.41 20.05
CA ALA A 391 -16.26 -14.51 18.98
C ALA A 391 -15.33 -13.29 18.84
N ALA A 392 -14.86 -12.72 19.95
CA ALA A 392 -13.91 -11.61 19.92
C ALA A 392 -12.50 -12.05 19.47
N GLN A 393 -12.08 -13.28 19.78
CA GLN A 393 -10.85 -13.86 19.25
C GLN A 393 -10.92 -14.06 17.73
N THR A 394 -12.05 -14.55 17.22
CA THR A 394 -12.28 -14.66 15.77
C THR A 394 -12.18 -13.30 15.10
N ARG A 395 -12.83 -12.27 15.66
CA ARG A 395 -12.72 -10.89 15.17
C ARG A 395 -11.29 -10.39 15.16
N ALA A 396 -10.60 -10.48 16.30
CA ALA A 396 -9.23 -10.00 16.46
C ALA A 396 -8.27 -10.58 15.40
N LYS A 397 -8.46 -11.84 15.02
CA LYS A 397 -7.64 -12.50 14.01
C LYS A 397 -7.93 -12.01 12.58
N ASP A 398 -9.15 -11.54 12.28
CA ASP A 398 -9.58 -11.09 10.94
C ASP A 398 -9.25 -12.13 9.85
N GLY A 399 -9.41 -13.42 10.17
CA GLY A 399 -9.12 -14.52 9.25
C GLY A 399 -7.63 -14.76 8.94
N PHE A 400 -6.71 -14.15 9.70
CA PHE A 400 -5.25 -14.29 9.55
C PHE A 400 -4.53 -14.71 10.83
N PRO A 401 -3.34 -15.34 10.72
CA PRO A 401 -2.64 -15.85 11.88
C PRO A 401 -2.10 -14.75 12.81
N ILE A 402 -1.78 -15.16 14.02
CA ILE A 402 -0.94 -14.44 14.99
C ILE A 402 0.30 -15.29 15.14
N VAL A 403 1.38 -14.93 14.45
CA VAL A 403 2.59 -15.75 14.39
C VAL A 403 3.49 -15.42 15.58
N THR A 404 3.72 -16.39 16.46
CA THR A 404 4.55 -16.21 17.67
C THR A 404 5.65 -17.27 17.82
N ALA A 405 5.58 -18.36 17.06
CA ALA A 405 6.49 -19.49 17.19
C ALA A 405 7.81 -19.30 16.42
N ASN A 406 8.92 -19.70 17.05
CA ASN A 406 10.26 -19.84 16.46
C ASN A 406 10.89 -18.55 15.89
N LEU A 407 10.50 -17.38 16.41
CA LEU A 407 10.89 -16.07 15.88
C LEU A 407 12.25 -15.55 16.40
N LEU A 408 12.84 -16.21 17.39
CA LEU A 408 14.01 -15.69 18.08
C LEU A 408 15.31 -15.94 17.30
N ARG A 409 16.38 -15.22 17.69
CA ARG A 409 17.73 -15.38 17.13
C ARG A 409 18.14 -16.86 17.04
N GLY A 410 18.61 -17.29 15.88
CA GLY A 410 19.07 -18.66 15.63
C GLY A 410 17.97 -19.73 15.55
N GLN A 411 16.70 -19.37 15.70
CA GLN A 411 15.58 -20.27 15.47
C GLN A 411 15.17 -20.29 13.99
N THR A 412 14.28 -21.21 13.62
CA THR A 412 13.91 -21.47 12.22
C THR A 412 13.21 -20.29 11.52
N ARG A 413 12.70 -19.30 12.25
CA ARG A 413 12.10 -18.07 11.71
C ARG A 413 12.82 -16.80 12.14
N ASP A 414 14.11 -16.91 12.47
CA ASP A 414 14.98 -15.74 12.55
C ASP A 414 14.91 -14.97 11.21
N PRO A 415 14.54 -13.68 11.22
CA PRO A 415 14.40 -12.94 9.98
C PRO A 415 15.74 -12.70 9.28
N ILE A 416 16.87 -12.70 9.98
CA ILE A 416 18.18 -12.49 9.38
C ILE A 416 18.92 -13.84 9.34
N ILE A 417 19.05 -14.36 8.12
CA ILE A 417 19.65 -15.65 7.83
C ILE A 417 21.12 -15.54 7.39
N ASN A 418 21.59 -14.34 7.03
CA ASN A 418 22.96 -14.08 6.56
C ASN A 418 23.48 -12.69 7.03
N THR A 419 24.79 -12.56 7.28
CA THR A 419 25.46 -11.38 7.87
C THR A 419 25.56 -10.13 6.99
N CYS A 420 25.17 -10.20 5.71
CA CYS A 420 25.23 -9.05 4.78
C CYS A 420 23.83 -8.62 4.30
N GLN A 421 22.77 -9.14 4.92
CA GLN A 421 21.40 -8.79 4.53
C GLN A 421 21.10 -7.34 4.85
N LYS A 422 20.60 -6.62 3.85
CA LYS A 422 19.97 -5.32 4.07
C LYS A 422 18.59 -5.56 4.68
N ASN A 423 18.26 -4.81 5.73
CA ASN A 423 16.98 -4.92 6.42
C ASN A 423 16.22 -3.60 6.29
N PHE A 424 14.93 -3.70 6.02
CA PHE A 424 14.07 -2.56 5.79
C PHE A 424 12.76 -2.70 6.54
N ILE A 425 12.25 -1.60 7.07
CA ILE A 425 10.86 -1.46 7.47
C ILE A 425 10.19 -0.47 6.52
N LEU A 426 9.10 -0.89 5.89
CA LEU A 426 8.19 -0.01 5.14
C LEU A 426 6.88 0.10 5.91
N GLY A 427 6.66 1.26 6.51
CA GLY A 427 5.42 1.58 7.21
C GLY A 427 4.39 2.22 6.28
N ILE A 428 3.12 2.00 6.58
CA ILE A 428 1.99 2.58 5.84
C ILE A 428 0.92 2.94 6.84
N GLY A 429 0.45 4.19 6.82
CA GLY A 429 -0.62 4.65 7.68
C GLY A 429 -0.93 6.12 7.46
N ASP A 430 -1.83 6.65 8.28
CA ASP A 430 -2.13 8.07 8.39
C ASP A 430 -1.54 8.65 9.69
N ILE A 431 -1.46 9.97 9.81
CA ILE A 431 -0.81 10.63 10.95
C ILE A 431 -1.70 10.76 12.20
N TYR A 432 -2.97 10.34 12.14
CA TYR A 432 -3.99 10.54 13.17
C TYR A 432 -3.96 9.46 14.26
N VAL A 433 -2.76 9.22 14.78
CA VAL A 433 -2.51 8.01 15.58
C VAL A 433 -3.11 8.02 16.97
N TRP A 434 -3.41 6.83 17.49
CA TRP A 434 -4.13 6.64 18.74
C TRP A 434 -3.43 5.71 19.75
N GLY A 435 -3.17 6.24 20.96
CA GLY A 435 -2.65 5.42 22.06
C GLY A 435 -1.22 4.92 21.86
N ASP A 436 -0.46 5.67 21.07
CA ASP A 436 0.87 5.34 20.59
C ASP A 436 1.95 5.65 21.64
N GLY A 437 1.90 5.07 22.83
CA GLY A 437 2.77 5.46 23.95
C GLY A 437 3.28 4.33 24.83
N ASN A 438 2.81 3.11 24.62
CA ASN A 438 3.16 1.91 25.36
C ASN A 438 4.50 1.32 24.89
N LEU A 439 5.55 2.13 25.03
CA LEU A 439 6.91 1.86 24.56
C LEU A 439 7.92 1.88 25.71
N PRO A 440 9.07 1.18 25.58
CA PRO A 440 10.03 1.04 26.67
C PRO A 440 10.69 2.37 27.03
N GLY A 441 10.55 2.80 28.28
CA GLY A 441 11.08 4.09 28.75
C GLY A 441 10.23 5.31 28.39
N SER A 442 9.02 5.11 27.85
CA SER A 442 8.07 6.19 27.58
C SER A 442 7.66 6.92 28.86
N THR A 443 7.60 8.25 28.78
CA THR A 443 7.11 9.13 29.86
C THR A 443 5.64 9.53 29.67
N ARG A 444 4.97 9.00 28.64
CA ARG A 444 3.66 9.48 28.16
C ARG A 444 2.52 8.67 28.78
N PRO A 445 1.54 9.29 29.47
CA PRO A 445 0.47 8.56 30.14
C PRO A 445 -0.27 7.60 29.22
N LEU A 446 -0.42 6.34 29.65
CA LEU A 446 -1.16 5.30 28.94
C LEU A 446 -2.67 5.38 29.21
N TYR A 447 -3.48 4.81 28.32
CA TYR A 447 -4.90 4.64 28.60
C TYR A 447 -5.11 3.64 29.75
N ALA A 448 -6.23 3.80 30.46
CA ALA A 448 -6.62 2.82 31.45
C ALA A 448 -6.82 1.45 30.76
N GLY A 449 -6.19 0.40 31.29
CA GLY A 449 -6.27 -0.95 30.73
C GLY A 449 -5.26 -1.27 29.62
N SER A 450 -4.39 -0.34 29.23
CA SER A 450 -3.33 -0.50 28.23
C SER A 450 -2.15 -1.42 28.62
N GLY A 451 -2.22 -2.09 29.78
CA GLY A 451 -1.06 -2.75 30.38
C GLY A 451 0.00 -1.75 30.87
N GLY A 452 1.17 -2.28 31.25
CA GLY A 452 2.34 -1.49 31.64
C GLY A 452 3.27 -1.23 30.47
N TYR A 453 4.20 -0.29 30.60
CA TYR A 453 5.26 -0.10 29.59
C TYR A 453 6.10 -1.38 29.50
N PRO A 454 6.42 -1.85 28.28
CA PRO A 454 7.31 -3.00 28.12
C PRO A 454 8.73 -2.63 28.56
N VAL A 455 9.52 -3.66 28.90
CA VAL A 455 10.97 -3.54 29.05
C VAL A 455 11.62 -3.99 27.75
N ASP A 456 12.50 -3.17 27.19
CA ASP A 456 13.23 -3.54 25.98
C ASP A 456 14.32 -4.58 26.30
N PRO A 457 14.40 -5.69 25.56
CA PRO A 457 15.34 -6.78 25.84
C PRO A 457 16.82 -6.43 25.59
N ASP A 458 17.11 -5.36 24.83
CA ASP A 458 18.47 -4.84 24.63
C ASP A 458 18.68 -3.49 25.37
N GLY A 459 17.76 -3.11 26.27
CA GLY A 459 17.88 -1.93 27.13
C GLY A 459 17.55 -0.59 26.49
N LEU A 460 16.84 -0.57 25.35
CA LEU A 460 16.42 0.69 24.74
C LEU A 460 15.44 1.49 25.61
N ASN A 461 15.60 2.81 25.58
CA ASN A 461 14.72 3.78 26.21
C ASN A 461 14.28 4.80 25.16
N VAL A 462 13.00 4.79 24.79
CA VAL A 462 12.50 5.62 23.69
C VAL A 462 12.55 7.11 23.98
N GLN A 463 12.45 7.53 25.25
CA GLN A 463 12.62 8.92 25.62
C GLN A 463 14.06 9.37 25.34
N SER A 464 15.07 8.59 25.76
CA SER A 464 16.48 8.91 25.49
C SER A 464 16.81 8.94 23.99
N LEU A 465 16.25 8.00 23.22
CA LEU A 465 16.41 8.00 21.76
C LEU A 465 15.77 9.22 21.11
N TRP A 466 14.60 9.64 21.60
CA TRP A 466 13.92 10.84 21.11
C TRP A 466 14.64 12.13 21.50
N ASP A 467 15.21 12.21 22.70
CA ASP A 467 16.01 13.35 23.15
C ASP A 467 17.21 13.59 22.22
N THR A 468 17.82 12.51 21.70
CA THR A 468 18.88 12.59 20.69
C THR A 468 18.39 13.24 19.40
N VAL A 469 17.26 12.77 18.85
CA VAL A 469 16.67 13.32 17.61
C VAL A 469 16.26 14.78 17.79
N ARG A 470 15.66 15.16 18.92
CA ARG A 470 15.31 16.56 19.22
C ARG A 470 16.53 17.46 19.36
N GLY A 471 17.63 16.93 19.90
CA GLY A 471 18.91 17.62 19.93
C GLY A 471 19.37 18.00 18.52
N TYR A 472 19.25 17.07 17.56
CA TYR A 472 19.57 17.33 16.16
C TYR A 472 18.63 18.34 15.49
N GLU A 473 17.35 18.38 15.86
CA GLU A 473 16.39 19.36 15.36
C GLU A 473 16.44 20.72 16.11
N GLY A 474 17.58 21.07 16.71
CA GLY A 474 17.80 22.39 17.31
C GLY A 474 17.25 22.54 18.74
N GLY A 475 17.15 21.44 19.48
CA GLY A 475 16.74 21.46 20.88
C GLY A 475 15.24 21.67 21.07
N MET A 476 14.41 21.02 20.25
CA MET A 476 12.95 21.00 20.43
C MET A 476 12.60 20.68 21.88
N ALA A 477 11.62 21.37 22.47
CA ALA A 477 11.20 21.16 23.87
C ALA A 477 10.76 19.70 24.12
N ASP A 478 10.82 19.24 25.37
CA ASP A 478 10.33 17.89 25.73
C ASP A 478 8.82 17.82 25.61
N GLY A 479 8.33 16.80 24.91
CA GLY A 479 6.96 16.76 24.39
C GLY A 479 6.63 17.84 23.33
N GLY A 480 7.62 18.63 22.89
CA GLY A 480 7.52 19.55 21.74
C GLY A 480 7.25 18.75 20.49
N TRP A 481 5.99 18.76 20.08
CA TRP A 481 5.46 17.82 19.11
C TRP A 481 5.76 18.23 17.66
N VAL A 482 5.85 17.21 16.81
CA VAL A 482 6.30 17.27 15.41
C VAL A 482 5.07 17.40 14.49
N GLY A 483 5.05 18.33 13.53
CA GLY A 483 3.81 18.81 12.89
C GLY A 483 2.77 17.72 12.53
N GLY A 484 1.48 17.94 12.84
CA GLY A 484 0.38 17.08 12.38
C GLY A 484 -0.53 16.46 13.46
N ALA A 485 -0.12 16.33 14.73
CA ALA A 485 -0.94 15.64 15.74
C ALA A 485 -2.09 16.44 16.35
N ASP A 486 -2.05 17.78 16.28
CA ASP A 486 -3.14 18.63 16.78
C ASP A 486 -4.42 18.53 15.95
N ARG A 487 -4.41 17.67 14.92
CA ARG A 487 -5.41 17.59 13.86
C ARG A 487 -6.37 16.41 14.00
N GLY A 488 -6.30 15.61 15.07
CA GLY A 488 -7.22 14.50 15.31
C GLY A 488 -6.64 13.30 16.05
N SER A 489 -5.32 13.25 16.24
CA SER A 489 -4.64 12.19 17.01
C SER A 489 -4.99 12.26 18.50
N ASN A 490 -4.85 11.14 19.22
CA ASN A 490 -5.03 11.12 20.67
C ASN A 490 -3.90 10.34 21.36
N ARG A 491 -3.16 11.05 22.22
CA ARG A 491 -1.92 10.58 22.87
C ARG A 491 -0.85 10.05 21.88
N PRO A 492 -0.55 10.74 20.77
CA PRO A 492 0.52 10.32 19.88
C PRO A 492 1.90 10.48 20.54
N THR A 493 2.90 9.66 20.17
CA THR A 493 4.31 9.83 20.61
C THR A 493 5.30 9.91 19.46
N PRO A 494 6.36 10.75 19.51
CA PRO A 494 7.26 10.90 18.36
C PRO A 494 8.37 9.83 18.36
N TYR A 495 8.25 8.86 19.26
CA TYR A 495 9.30 7.92 19.62
C TYR A 495 9.77 7.03 18.48
N MET A 496 8.92 6.84 17.46
CA MET A 496 9.31 6.15 16.22
C MET A 496 10.55 6.76 15.57
N ALA A 497 10.70 8.10 15.59
CA ALA A 497 11.87 8.74 15.00
C ALA A 497 13.17 8.35 15.71
N GLY A 498 13.15 8.28 17.05
CA GLY A 498 14.28 7.81 17.85
C GLY A 498 14.59 6.33 17.63
N LEU A 499 13.56 5.47 17.56
CA LEU A 499 13.73 4.05 17.25
C LEU A 499 14.30 3.84 15.84
N ALA A 500 13.84 4.61 14.85
CA ALA A 500 14.32 4.56 13.47
C ALA A 500 15.78 5.03 13.36
N HIS A 501 16.11 6.15 14.00
CA HIS A 501 17.49 6.65 14.10
C HIS A 501 18.43 5.59 14.66
N TRP A 502 18.08 5.03 15.82
CA TRP A 502 18.91 4.03 16.48
C TRP A 502 19.16 2.81 15.59
N ALA A 503 18.12 2.28 14.95
CA ALA A 503 18.25 1.09 14.11
C ALA A 503 19.04 1.32 12.81
N ASN A 504 19.06 2.55 12.28
CA ASN A 504 19.88 2.91 11.12
C ASN A 504 21.36 3.12 11.48
N THR A 505 21.65 3.42 12.76
CA THR A 505 22.97 3.88 13.21
C THR A 505 23.67 2.93 14.17
N ASN A 506 22.98 1.92 14.70
CA ASN A 506 23.53 0.94 15.64
C ASN A 506 23.42 -0.48 15.09
N ASP A 507 24.26 -1.38 15.61
CA ASP A 507 24.16 -2.80 15.28
C ASP A 507 22.96 -3.43 16.00
N ILE A 508 21.96 -3.86 15.24
CA ILE A 508 20.75 -4.49 15.77
C ILE A 508 20.95 -5.99 16.10
N ARG A 509 22.07 -6.59 15.68
CA ARG A 509 22.35 -8.03 15.79
C ARG A 509 23.80 -8.30 16.16
N SER A 510 24.14 -8.02 17.43
CA SER A 510 25.46 -8.31 18.00
C SER A 510 25.87 -9.80 17.99
N ASP A 511 24.91 -10.70 17.76
CA ASP A 511 25.16 -12.14 17.58
C ASP A 511 25.67 -12.50 16.17
N LEU A 512 25.61 -11.56 15.23
CA LEU A 512 26.08 -11.72 13.85
C LEU A 512 27.38 -10.95 13.64
N THR A 513 28.23 -11.45 12.74
CA THR A 513 29.44 -10.74 12.36
C THR A 513 29.09 -9.52 11.51
N GLY A 514 29.59 -8.35 11.91
CA GLY A 514 29.39 -7.11 11.19
C GLY A 514 28.06 -6.42 11.54
N LYS A 515 28.04 -5.10 11.36
CA LYS A 515 26.93 -4.24 11.75
C LYS A 515 25.67 -4.51 10.90
N GLN A 516 24.60 -4.97 11.53
CA GLN A 516 23.28 -5.05 10.92
C GLN A 516 22.49 -3.78 11.25
N THR A 517 21.86 -3.18 10.26
CA THR A 517 21.04 -1.96 10.41
C THR A 517 19.70 -2.13 9.73
N ILE A 518 18.75 -1.25 10.08
CA ILE A 518 17.42 -1.16 9.46
C ILE A 518 17.29 0.19 8.78
N GLY A 519 16.96 0.18 7.48
CA GLY A 519 16.49 1.36 6.77
C GLY A 519 14.97 1.52 6.91
N THR A 520 14.52 2.72 7.24
CA THR A 520 13.08 3.00 7.45
C THR A 520 12.52 3.83 6.31
N PHE A 521 11.41 3.33 5.76
CA PHE A 521 10.61 3.97 4.73
C PHE A 521 9.17 4.13 5.22
N TRP A 522 8.48 5.18 4.80
CA TRP A 522 7.09 5.39 5.19
C TRP A 522 6.23 5.91 4.05
N VAL A 523 5.05 5.32 3.89
CA VAL A 523 3.98 5.85 3.03
C VAL A 523 2.93 6.47 3.93
N ASP A 524 2.77 7.78 3.85
CA ASP A 524 1.69 8.51 4.50
C ASP A 524 0.48 8.54 3.56
N VAL A 525 -0.65 7.95 3.95
CA VAL A 525 -1.85 7.93 3.09
C VAL A 525 -2.53 9.31 2.96
N LEU A 526 -2.07 10.29 3.74
CA LEU A 526 -2.52 11.68 3.74
C LEU A 526 -4.04 11.78 3.94
N GLU A 527 -4.55 11.15 5.00
CA GLU A 527 -5.94 11.30 5.40
C GLU A 527 -6.28 12.78 5.53
N ASN A 528 -7.35 13.22 4.85
CA ASN A 528 -7.76 14.63 4.82
C ASN A 528 -6.61 15.62 4.48
N THR A 529 -5.66 15.20 3.64
CA THR A 529 -4.44 15.98 3.32
C THR A 529 -3.62 16.34 4.58
N ASN A 530 -3.67 15.51 5.62
CA ASN A 530 -3.12 15.79 6.95
C ASN A 530 -3.60 17.14 7.51
N GLY A 531 -4.80 17.57 7.12
CA GLY A 531 -5.38 18.88 7.38
C GLY A 531 -4.67 20.07 6.73
N ALA A 532 -3.68 19.85 5.87
CA ALA A 532 -3.00 20.90 5.12
C ALA A 532 -3.80 21.31 3.86
N ALA A 533 -3.45 22.46 3.27
CA ALA A 533 -4.14 23.00 2.10
C ALA A 533 -3.89 22.21 0.80
N SER A 534 -2.82 21.41 0.75
CA SER A 534 -2.44 20.61 -0.42
C SER A 534 -1.51 19.45 -0.02
N VAL A 535 -1.37 18.45 -0.89
CA VAL A 535 -0.42 17.34 -0.72
C VAL A 535 1.01 17.86 -0.55
N GLY A 536 1.42 18.89 -1.31
CA GLY A 536 2.74 19.50 -1.17
C GLY A 536 2.95 20.13 0.20
N ALA A 537 1.95 20.85 0.73
CA ALA A 537 2.03 21.40 2.08
C ALA A 537 2.03 20.31 3.16
N ALA A 538 1.26 19.23 2.96
CA ALA A 538 1.21 18.10 3.87
C ALA A 538 2.56 17.37 3.96
N SER A 539 3.26 17.24 2.83
CA SER A 539 4.55 16.54 2.73
C SER A 539 5.70 17.27 3.47
N LEU A 540 5.50 18.55 3.78
CA LEU A 540 6.42 19.37 4.57
C LEU A 540 6.06 19.40 6.06
N LEU A 541 4.94 18.79 6.46
CA LEU A 541 4.66 18.56 7.86
C LEU A 541 5.69 17.55 8.35
N LYS A 542 6.64 18.00 9.18
CA LYS A 542 7.60 17.14 9.88
C LYS A 542 6.86 16.22 10.86
N THR A 543 6.03 15.32 10.39
CA THR A 543 5.25 14.36 11.17
C THR A 543 6.18 13.31 11.76
N GLN A 544 5.65 12.43 12.62
CA GLN A 544 6.41 11.28 13.12
C GLN A 544 6.87 10.36 11.97
N TYR A 545 6.09 10.23 10.89
CA TYR A 545 6.46 9.46 9.71
C TYR A 545 7.56 10.14 8.91
N TRP A 546 7.46 11.46 8.73
CA TRP A 546 8.49 12.25 8.08
C TRP A 546 9.83 12.15 8.83
N LEU A 547 9.82 12.26 10.16
CA LEU A 547 11.02 12.14 10.98
C LEU A 547 11.57 10.72 11.04
N ALA A 548 10.72 9.71 11.16
CA ALA A 548 11.14 8.32 11.10
C ALA A 548 11.77 7.97 9.74
N ALA A 549 11.23 8.51 8.64
CA ALA A 549 11.80 8.37 7.31
C ALA A 549 13.16 9.09 7.21
N LYS A 550 13.25 10.36 7.62
CA LYS A 550 14.52 11.11 7.63
C LYS A 550 15.61 10.40 8.44
N TYR A 551 15.34 10.15 9.72
CA TYR A 551 16.34 9.63 10.65
C TYR A 551 16.58 8.13 10.51
N GLY A 552 15.64 7.37 9.96
CA GLY A 552 15.84 5.95 9.64
C GLY A 552 16.27 5.66 8.21
N GLY A 553 16.21 6.65 7.30
CA GLY A 553 16.47 6.45 5.87
C GLY A 553 17.74 7.13 5.35
N PHE A 554 18.37 8.01 6.14
CA PHE A 554 19.56 8.73 5.71
C PHE A 554 20.77 7.82 5.47
N LYS A 555 21.64 8.24 4.56
CA LYS A 555 22.90 7.59 4.24
C LYS A 555 23.95 7.92 5.30
N THR A 556 24.21 6.97 6.19
CA THR A 556 25.12 7.12 7.33
C THR A 556 26.57 7.35 6.92
N ASP A 557 26.98 6.88 5.75
CA ASP A 557 28.32 7.08 5.17
C ASP A 557 28.56 8.51 4.66
N LEU A 558 27.50 9.31 4.49
CA LEU A 558 27.59 10.69 4.01
C LEU A 558 27.64 11.73 5.13
N VAL A 559 27.53 11.32 6.39
CA VAL A 559 27.43 12.25 7.54
C VAL A 559 28.35 11.87 8.69
N THR A 560 28.65 12.86 9.53
CA THR A 560 29.43 12.64 10.77
C THR A 560 28.52 12.63 11.99
N GLY A 561 28.84 11.78 12.97
CA GLY A 561 28.13 11.72 14.25
C GLY A 561 26.68 11.27 14.15
N ASP A 562 26.34 10.48 13.12
CA ASP A 562 25.00 9.95 12.89
C ASP A 562 23.90 11.03 12.79
N ASN A 563 24.28 12.24 12.37
CA ASN A 563 23.38 13.39 12.27
C ASN A 563 23.10 13.76 10.80
N PRO A 564 21.89 13.46 10.27
CA PRO A 564 21.51 13.78 8.89
C PRO A 564 21.47 15.28 8.58
N ASN A 565 21.43 16.17 9.59
CA ASN A 565 21.43 17.62 9.38
C ASN A 565 22.80 18.19 8.99
N THR A 566 23.87 17.38 9.09
CA THR A 566 25.21 17.82 8.67
C THR A 566 25.37 17.85 7.15
N LEU A 567 24.54 17.10 6.41
CA LEU A 567 24.49 17.12 4.95
C LEU A 567 23.10 16.73 4.46
N VAL A 568 22.41 17.66 3.79
CA VAL A 568 21.03 17.47 3.30
C VAL A 568 20.94 16.30 2.31
N ASP A 569 21.91 16.18 1.39
CA ASP A 569 22.02 15.08 0.42
C ASP A 569 22.06 13.66 1.04
N SER A 570 22.26 13.54 2.35
CA SER A 570 22.18 12.24 3.01
C SER A 570 20.76 11.70 3.13
N TRP A 571 19.73 12.55 3.10
CA TRP A 571 18.34 12.18 3.31
C TRP A 571 17.35 12.78 2.31
N ASP A 572 17.72 13.86 1.61
CA ASP A 572 16.90 14.53 0.60
C ASP A 572 17.82 14.87 -0.60
N LYS A 573 17.88 13.93 -1.55
CA LYS A 573 18.77 14.03 -2.72
C LYS A 573 18.02 13.92 -4.05
N VAL A 574 16.69 13.75 -4.06
CA VAL A 574 15.94 13.48 -5.30
C VAL A 574 16.35 14.43 -6.44
N ALA A 575 16.78 13.80 -7.53
CA ALA A 575 17.44 14.35 -8.72
C ALA A 575 17.31 15.87 -8.96
N GLY A 576 18.20 16.64 -8.31
CA GLY A 576 18.47 18.04 -8.66
C GLY A 576 17.67 19.09 -7.89
N THR A 577 16.83 18.72 -6.93
CA THR A 577 16.16 19.65 -6.01
C THR A 577 16.06 19.02 -4.62
N SER A 578 16.71 19.61 -3.61
CA SER A 578 16.33 19.36 -2.21
C SER A 578 14.96 20.01 -2.00
N ASP A 579 13.92 19.19 -1.95
CA ASP A 579 12.54 19.64 -1.84
C ASP A 579 12.05 19.71 -0.38
N GLY A 580 12.91 19.32 0.57
CA GLY A 580 12.61 19.28 1.99
C GLY A 580 11.79 18.05 2.39
N ILE A 581 11.69 17.03 1.53
CA ILE A 581 10.98 15.78 1.77
C ILE A 581 12.00 14.64 1.77
N PRO A 582 12.05 13.79 2.81
CA PRO A 582 12.97 12.66 2.82
C PRO A 582 12.72 11.71 1.66
N ASP A 583 13.80 11.25 1.01
CA ASP A 583 13.74 10.27 -0.09
C ASP A 583 13.05 8.95 0.32
N SER A 584 12.97 8.69 1.62
CA SER A 584 12.33 7.51 2.23
C SER A 584 10.89 7.77 2.71
N TRP A 585 10.33 8.96 2.47
CA TRP A 585 8.95 9.31 2.76
C TRP A 585 8.15 9.45 1.47
N PHE A 586 6.92 8.92 1.45
CA PHE A 586 6.10 8.91 0.24
C PHE A 586 4.65 9.34 0.52
N ALA A 587 4.11 10.16 -0.36
CA ALA A 587 2.69 10.50 -0.38
C ALA A 587 1.86 9.35 -1.00
N GLY A 588 1.00 8.72 -0.21
CA GLY A 588 0.10 7.63 -0.60
C GLY A 588 -1.31 8.07 -1.02
N SER A 589 -1.57 9.37 -1.18
CA SER A 589 -2.91 9.92 -1.44
C SER A 589 -3.49 9.58 -2.81
N THR A 590 -2.65 9.21 -3.77
CA THR A 590 -3.08 8.83 -5.11
C THR A 590 -2.32 7.61 -5.64
N PRO A 591 -2.92 6.87 -6.58
CA PRO A 591 -2.22 5.85 -7.38
C PRO A 591 -0.86 6.28 -7.90
N THR A 592 -0.80 7.48 -8.48
CA THR A 592 0.37 7.97 -9.19
C THR A 592 1.49 8.21 -8.21
N THR A 593 1.19 8.88 -7.10
CA THR A 593 2.17 9.17 -6.05
C THR A 593 2.62 7.89 -5.33
N MET A 594 1.74 6.92 -5.14
CA MET A 594 2.09 5.62 -4.57
C MET A 594 2.97 4.78 -5.52
N LYS A 595 2.69 4.79 -6.83
CA LYS A 595 3.51 4.14 -7.87
C LYS A 595 4.86 4.82 -8.08
N SER A 596 4.91 6.16 -8.01
CA SER A 596 6.15 6.91 -8.19
C SER A 596 7.02 6.91 -6.93
N GLY A 597 6.40 6.84 -5.75
CA GLY A 597 7.08 6.79 -4.45
C GLY A 597 7.54 5.37 -4.05
N LEU A 598 6.87 4.32 -4.52
CA LEU A 598 7.32 2.93 -4.37
C LEU A 598 7.87 2.45 -5.72
N PRO A 599 9.10 2.79 -6.06
CA PRO A 599 9.56 2.75 -7.44
C PRO A 599 9.64 1.32 -8.03
N PRO A 600 9.31 1.17 -9.33
CA PRO A 600 9.56 -0.05 -10.11
C PRO A 600 11.05 -0.23 -10.45
N PRO A 601 11.47 -1.46 -10.81
CA PRO A 601 12.86 -1.77 -11.14
C PRO A 601 13.40 -0.95 -12.31
N LEU A 602 14.72 -0.72 -12.28
CA LEU A 602 15.50 -0.32 -13.46
C LEU A 602 15.20 -1.27 -14.64
N PRO A 603 15.20 -0.78 -15.89
CA PRO A 603 15.06 -1.64 -17.06
C PRO A 603 16.16 -2.70 -17.08
N ARG A 604 15.78 -3.98 -17.28
CA ARG A 604 16.72 -5.01 -17.72
C ARG A 604 17.48 -4.46 -18.92
N SER A 605 18.80 -4.45 -18.85
CA SER A 605 19.66 -4.06 -19.96
C SER A 605 19.21 -4.80 -21.24
N PRO A 606 18.81 -4.08 -22.31
CA PRO A 606 18.42 -4.71 -23.55
C PRO A 606 19.67 -5.02 -24.37
N THR A 607 20.57 -5.87 -23.88
CA THR A 607 21.58 -6.62 -24.66
C THR A 607 22.50 -7.39 -23.72
N GLY A 608 22.34 -8.72 -23.70
CA GLY A 608 23.34 -9.67 -23.22
C GLY A 608 23.12 -10.99 -23.97
N PRO A 609 24.12 -11.56 -24.63
CA PRO A 609 23.91 -12.57 -25.67
C PRO A 609 23.52 -13.93 -25.07
N ALA A 610 22.75 -14.69 -25.86
CA ALA A 610 22.41 -16.09 -25.59
C ALA A 610 23.68 -16.93 -25.29
N PRO A 611 23.59 -17.96 -24.42
CA PRO A 611 24.75 -18.80 -24.10
C PRO A 611 25.21 -19.54 -25.34
N THR A 612 26.39 -19.17 -25.85
CA THR A 612 27.06 -19.87 -26.94
C THR A 612 27.55 -21.22 -26.47
N ARG A 613 27.38 -22.22 -27.34
CA ARG A 613 27.83 -23.60 -27.17
C ARG A 613 29.32 -23.67 -26.82
N ARG A 614 29.67 -24.60 -25.93
CA ARG A 614 31.04 -25.04 -25.62
C ARG A 614 31.87 -25.26 -26.89
N PRO A 615 33.14 -24.83 -26.95
CA PRO A 615 34.09 -25.41 -27.89
C PRO A 615 34.60 -26.74 -27.33
N ALA A 616 34.63 -27.77 -28.19
CA ALA A 616 35.41 -28.96 -27.97
C ALA A 616 36.90 -28.58 -27.91
N LEU A 617 37.60 -29.05 -26.89
CA LEU A 617 39.06 -29.12 -26.89
C LEU A 617 39.49 -30.34 -27.73
N PRO A 618 40.65 -30.30 -28.40
CA PRO A 618 41.33 -31.52 -28.83
C PRO A 618 41.76 -32.37 -27.62
#